data_AF-T1AQQ1-F1
#
_entry.id   AF-T1AQQ1-F1
#
_cell.length_a   1.000
_cell.length_b   1.000
_cell.length_c   1.000
_cell.angle_alpha   90.00
_cell.angle_beta   90.00
_cell.angle_gamma   90.00
#
_symmetry.space_group_name_H-M   'P 1'
#
loop_
_entity.id
_entity.type
_entity.pdbx_description
1 polymer ?
#
loop_
_entity_poly.entity_id
_entity_poly.type
_entity_poly.pdbx_seq_one_letter_code
_entity_poly.pdbx_strand_id
1 'polypeptide(L)'
;MVSELLHEMEYSLQANSKTLEGSSHIDRNDQFELINRTAMEFRDHGEPVISVDTKKKELVGNFRNPGGELRPKGNPEKVLVHDFMIPELGKVSPYGIYDQARNTGWVNVGTD
;
A
#
# COMPACT_ATOMS: atom_id res chain seq x y z
N MET A 1 37.87 7.53 4.85
CA MET A 1 36.83 6.46 4.92
C MET A 1 36.13 6.35 3.57
N VAL A 2 35.48 5.22 3.24
CA VAL A 2 34.76 5.04 1.96
C VAL A 2 33.73 6.15 1.70
N SER A 3 33.09 6.68 2.75
CA SER A 3 32.15 7.79 2.68
C SER A 3 32.74 9.09 2.13
N GLU A 4 34.01 9.39 2.42
CA GLU A 4 34.68 10.62 1.95
C GLU A 4 34.98 10.53 0.46
N LEU A 5 35.47 9.37 -0.01
CA LEU A 5 35.73 9.11 -1.42
C LEU A 5 34.44 9.21 -2.26
N LEU A 6 33.32 8.72 -1.73
CA LEU A 6 32.01 8.81 -2.40
C LEU A 6 31.54 10.26 -2.55
N HIS A 7 31.72 11.09 -1.51
CA HIS A 7 31.36 12.51 -1.60
C HIS A 7 32.29 13.29 -2.54
N GLU A 8 33.59 12.98 -2.59
CA GLU A 8 34.53 13.57 -3.58
C GLU A 8 34.15 13.20 -5.02
N MET A 9 33.57 12.01 -5.22
CA MET A 9 33.03 11.56 -6.50
C MET A 9 31.59 12.07 -6.76
N GLU A 10 31.09 13.01 -5.94
CA GLU A 10 29.75 13.62 -6.03
C GLU A 10 28.59 12.65 -5.82
N TYR A 11 28.82 11.51 -5.17
CA TYR A 11 27.76 10.59 -4.77
C TYR A 11 27.04 11.14 -3.54
N SER A 12 25.73 10.91 -3.50
CA SER A 12 24.87 11.25 -2.37
C SER A 12 23.88 10.12 -2.09
N LEU A 13 23.31 10.11 -0.89
CA LEU A 13 22.20 9.22 -0.55
C LEU A 13 20.98 9.57 -1.41
N GLN A 14 20.61 8.64 -2.29
CA GLN A 14 19.43 8.75 -3.14
C GLN A 14 18.37 7.75 -2.67
N ALA A 15 17.13 8.20 -2.53
CA ALA A 15 15.99 7.30 -2.34
C ALA A 15 15.53 6.77 -3.70
N ASN A 16 15.07 5.52 -3.73
CA ASN A 16 14.47 4.95 -4.94
C ASN A 16 13.23 5.75 -5.34
N SER A 17 13.21 6.23 -6.59
CA SER A 17 12.05 6.90 -7.18
C SER A 17 11.35 5.96 -8.17
N LYS A 18 10.05 5.72 -7.97
CA LYS A 18 9.24 4.86 -8.87
C LYS A 18 8.68 5.69 -10.03
N THR A 19 9.53 6.07 -10.96
CA THR A 19 9.15 6.89 -12.14
C THR A 19 9.15 6.11 -13.45
N LEU A 20 9.66 4.88 -13.44
CA LEU A 20 9.65 4.02 -14.61
C LEU A 20 8.31 3.29 -14.69
N GLU A 21 7.43 3.78 -15.55
CA GLU A 21 6.22 3.08 -15.97
C GLU A 21 6.51 2.23 -17.21
N GLY A 22 5.79 1.13 -17.40
CA GLY A 22 5.84 0.36 -18.66
C GLY A 22 5.35 1.21 -19.84
N SER A 23 5.56 0.74 -21.08
CA SER A 23 5.06 1.43 -22.27
C SER A 23 3.54 1.65 -22.17
N SER A 24 3.09 2.88 -22.45
CA SER A 24 1.67 3.23 -22.51
C SER A 24 0.99 2.34 -23.55
N HIS A 25 0.22 1.36 -23.10
CA HIS A 25 -0.55 0.48 -23.97
C HIS A 25 -1.83 1.19 -24.40
N ILE A 26 -2.21 1.12 -25.68
CA ILE A 26 -3.42 1.79 -26.19
C ILE A 26 -4.69 1.27 -25.51
N ASP A 27 -4.77 -0.04 -25.27
CA ASP A 27 -5.89 -0.67 -24.57
C ASP A 27 -5.90 -0.46 -23.04
N ARG A 28 -4.94 0.28 -22.47
CA ARG A 28 -4.88 0.47 -21.01
C ARG A 28 -6.10 1.20 -20.48
N ASN A 29 -6.70 2.08 -21.29
CA ASN A 29 -7.88 2.85 -20.92
C ASN A 29 -9.19 2.08 -21.17
N ASP A 30 -9.22 1.20 -22.18
CA ASP A 30 -10.43 0.49 -22.60
C ASP A 30 -11.06 -0.34 -21.47
N GLN A 31 -10.21 -0.95 -20.63
CA GLN A 31 -10.67 -1.67 -19.45
C GLN A 31 -11.37 -0.74 -18.45
N PHE A 32 -10.82 0.45 -18.20
CA PHE A 32 -11.41 1.42 -17.27
C PHE A 32 -12.72 1.99 -17.81
N GLU A 33 -12.79 2.27 -19.12
CA GLU A 33 -14.02 2.73 -19.76
C GLU A 33 -15.13 1.68 -19.68
N LEU A 34 -14.80 0.40 -19.93
CA LEU A 34 -15.75 -0.70 -19.82
C LEU A 34 -16.28 -0.83 -18.38
N ILE A 35 -15.38 -0.87 -17.39
CA ILE A 35 -15.75 -0.96 -15.97
C ILE A 35 -16.65 0.22 -15.58
N ASN A 36 -16.29 1.44 -16.00
CA ASN A 36 -17.07 2.63 -15.68
C ASN A 36 -18.46 2.59 -16.30
N ARG A 37 -18.58 2.20 -17.57
CA ARG A 37 -19.88 2.04 -18.24
C ARG A 37 -20.77 1.05 -17.50
N THR A 38 -20.25 -0.14 -17.20
CA THR A 38 -21.00 -1.16 -16.47
C THR A 38 -21.38 -0.69 -15.05
N ALA A 39 -20.47 0.00 -14.35
CA ALA A 39 -20.79 0.56 -13.04
C ALA A 39 -21.91 1.61 -13.10
N MET A 40 -21.94 2.45 -14.13
CA MET A 40 -23.03 3.42 -14.33
C MET A 40 -24.37 2.73 -14.60
N GLU A 41 -24.40 1.73 -15.49
CA GLU A 41 -25.62 0.96 -15.79
C GLU A 41 -26.22 0.34 -14.53
N PHE A 42 -25.40 -0.33 -13.71
CA PHE A 42 -25.86 -0.94 -12.46
C PHE A 42 -26.40 0.11 -11.48
N ARG A 43 -25.71 1.24 -11.35
CA ARG A 43 -26.17 2.35 -10.48
C ARG A 43 -27.49 2.93 -10.94
N ASP A 44 -27.69 3.11 -12.24
CA ASP A 44 -28.94 3.64 -12.82
C ASP A 44 -30.11 2.68 -12.60
N HIS A 45 -29.85 1.37 -12.53
CA HIS A 45 -30.82 0.34 -12.18
C HIS A 45 -31.02 0.14 -10.66
N GLY A 46 -30.31 0.89 -9.81
CA GLY A 46 -30.37 0.75 -8.35
C GLY A 46 -29.66 -0.51 -7.83
N GLU A 47 -28.81 -1.12 -8.64
CA GLU A 47 -28.02 -2.29 -8.30
C GLU A 47 -26.70 -1.90 -7.60
N PRO A 48 -26.19 -2.74 -6.69
CA PRO A 48 -24.98 -2.43 -5.95
C PRO A 48 -23.72 -2.48 -6.82
N VAL A 49 -22.83 -1.51 -6.64
CA VAL A 49 -21.47 -1.51 -7.19
C VAL A 49 -20.47 -1.42 -6.04
N ILE A 50 -19.68 -2.47 -5.87
CA ILE A 50 -18.63 -2.55 -4.86
C ILE A 50 -17.26 -2.71 -5.50
N SER A 51 -16.27 -2.00 -4.97
CA SER A 51 -14.86 -2.20 -5.29
C SER A 51 -14.21 -3.02 -4.18
N VAL A 52 -13.45 -4.04 -4.56
CA VAL A 52 -12.70 -4.88 -3.62
C VAL A 52 -11.23 -4.84 -4.01
N ASP A 53 -10.36 -4.54 -3.04
CA ASP A 53 -8.90 -4.58 -3.22
C ASP A 53 -8.28 -5.40 -2.09
N THR A 54 -7.22 -6.14 -2.41
CA THR A 54 -6.41 -6.84 -1.41
C THR A 54 -4.97 -6.35 -1.52
N LYS A 55 -4.37 -6.06 -0.36
CA LYS A 55 -2.97 -5.65 -0.30
C LYS A 55 -2.06 -6.83 0.00
N LYS A 56 -0.77 -6.60 -0.24
CA LYS A 56 0.30 -7.55 0.11
C LYS A 56 0.12 -7.98 1.57
N LYS A 57 0.38 -9.27 1.84
CA LYS A 57 0.41 -9.79 3.20
C LYS A 57 1.45 -9.06 4.03
N GLU A 58 1.04 -8.50 5.16
CA GLU A 58 1.90 -7.76 6.09
C GLU A 58 2.22 -8.63 7.32
N LEU A 59 3.42 -8.46 7.87
CA LEU A 59 3.83 -9.15 9.10
C LEU A 59 3.13 -8.52 10.30
N VAL A 60 2.53 -9.35 11.17
CA VAL A 60 1.90 -8.86 12.40
C VAL A 60 2.94 -8.81 13.50
N GLY A 61 3.16 -7.64 14.07
CA GLY A 61 4.11 -7.43 15.15
C GLY A 61 4.71 -6.03 15.13
N ASN A 62 5.64 -5.82 16.06
CA ASN A 62 6.25 -4.52 16.28
C ASN A 62 7.47 -4.32 15.34
N PHE A 63 7.21 -4.31 14.03
CA PHE A 63 8.23 -4.15 12.99
C PHE A 63 8.44 -2.69 12.61
N ARG A 64 9.59 -2.40 11.99
CA ARG A 64 9.93 -1.03 11.57
C ARG A 64 9.14 -0.64 10.32
N ASN A 65 8.15 0.23 10.49
CA ASN A 65 7.42 0.84 9.37
C ASN A 65 7.98 2.24 9.05
N PRO A 66 8.00 2.65 7.77
CA PRO A 66 8.31 4.03 7.41
C PRO A 66 7.23 4.99 7.93
N GLY A 67 7.65 6.12 8.48
CA GLY A 67 6.76 7.10 9.11
C GLY A 67 7.14 7.36 10.56
N GLY A 68 6.33 8.15 11.26
CA GLY A 68 6.54 8.47 12.66
C GLY A 68 5.25 8.95 13.31
N GLU A 69 5.10 8.62 14.60
CA GLU A 69 4.01 9.10 15.44
C GLU A 69 4.52 10.18 16.40
N LEU A 70 3.66 11.12 16.77
CA LEU A 70 3.98 12.14 17.77
C LEU A 70 4.20 11.47 19.13
N ARG A 71 5.42 11.57 19.68
CA ARG A 71 5.81 10.99 20.97
C ARG A 71 6.72 11.94 21.76
N PRO A 72 6.83 11.79 23.09
CA PRO A 72 7.78 12.56 23.89
C PRO A 72 9.22 12.43 23.38
N LYS A 73 9.97 13.54 23.40
CA LYS A 73 11.36 13.59 22.94
C LYS A 73 12.21 12.54 23.67
N GLY A 74 12.97 11.75 22.91
CA GLY A 74 13.84 10.71 23.44
C GLY A 74 13.12 9.40 23.80
N ASN A 75 11.81 9.29 23.54
CA ASN A 75 11.04 8.08 23.77
C ASN A 75 10.43 7.52 22.46
N PRO A 76 11.29 7.08 21.52
CA PRO A 76 10.80 6.43 20.30
C PRO A 76 10.12 5.11 20.63
N GLU A 77 9.24 4.67 19.73
CA GLU A 77 8.73 3.30 19.76
C GLU A 77 9.90 2.32 19.61
N LYS A 78 9.97 1.33 20.49
CA LYS A 78 10.96 0.25 20.35
C LYS A 78 10.40 -0.74 19.35
N VAL A 79 11.04 -0.90 18.20
CA VAL A 79 10.66 -1.86 17.16
C VAL A 79 11.70 -2.97 17.02
N LEU A 80 11.32 -4.07 16.39
CA LEU A 80 12.22 -5.16 16.05
C LEU A 80 13.24 -4.74 14.99
N VAL A 81 14.48 -5.20 15.15
CA VAL A 81 15.59 -4.90 14.20
C VAL A 81 15.48 -5.76 12.93
N HIS A 82 14.85 -6.93 13.03
CA HIS A 82 14.70 -7.88 11.93
C HIS A 82 13.23 -8.21 11.70
N ASP A 83 12.85 -8.29 10.43
CA ASP A 83 11.50 -8.60 9.99
C ASP A 83 11.28 -10.12 9.83
N PHE A 84 11.65 -10.89 10.85
CA PHE A 84 11.32 -12.31 10.91
C PHE A 84 9.88 -12.50 11.36
N MET A 85 9.15 -13.40 10.71
CA MET A 85 7.79 -13.74 11.12
C MET A 85 7.79 -14.25 12.55
N ILE A 86 6.95 -13.63 13.40
CA ILE A 86 6.66 -14.12 14.74
C ILE A 86 5.62 -15.25 14.58
N PRO A 87 5.98 -16.52 14.85
CA PRO A 87 5.10 -17.66 14.57
C PRO A 87 3.72 -17.55 15.21
N GLU A 88 3.63 -16.94 16.39
CA GLU A 88 2.39 -16.77 17.16
C GLU A 88 1.47 -15.67 16.59
N LEU A 89 2.00 -14.75 15.77
CA LEU A 89 1.25 -13.62 15.20
C LEU A 89 1.01 -13.75 13.69
N GLY A 90 1.93 -14.38 12.96
CA GLY A 90 1.78 -14.67 11.54
C GLY A 90 1.75 -13.42 10.65
N LYS A 91 0.86 -13.46 9.64
CA LYS A 91 0.65 -12.39 8.65
C LYS A 91 -0.83 -12.06 8.52
N VAL A 92 -1.11 -10.82 8.15
CA VAL A 92 -2.46 -10.38 7.79
C VAL A 92 -2.56 -10.08 6.31
N SER A 93 -3.70 -10.41 5.73
CA SER A 93 -4.08 -10.09 4.35
C SER A 93 -5.20 -9.04 4.40
N PRO A 94 -4.88 -7.73 4.45
CA PRO A 94 -5.92 -6.72 4.48
C PRO A 94 -6.63 -6.67 3.13
N TYR A 95 -7.96 -6.64 3.18
CA TYR A 95 -8.78 -6.34 2.01
C TYR A 95 -9.81 -5.25 2.34
N GLY A 96 -9.99 -4.34 1.40
CA GLY A 96 -10.96 -3.26 1.45
C GLY A 96 -12.16 -3.61 0.60
N ILE A 97 -13.35 -3.24 1.08
CA ILE A 97 -14.59 -3.21 0.32
C ILE A 97 -15.06 -1.77 0.32
N TYR A 98 -15.33 -1.21 -0.85
CA TYR A 98 -15.82 0.15 -1.01
C TYR A 98 -17.13 0.16 -1.78
N ASP A 99 -18.20 0.61 -1.13
CA ASP A 99 -19.49 0.87 -1.75
C ASP A 99 -19.47 2.28 -2.35
N GLN A 100 -19.46 2.33 -3.68
CA GLN A 100 -19.37 3.58 -4.41
C GLN A 100 -20.66 4.39 -4.35
N ALA A 101 -21.82 3.74 -4.23
CA ALA A 101 -23.11 4.42 -4.20
C ALA A 101 -23.33 5.11 -2.85
N ARG A 102 -22.89 4.47 -1.76
CA ARG A 102 -23.01 5.01 -0.40
C ARG A 102 -21.83 5.86 0.04
N ASN A 103 -20.73 5.85 -0.73
CA ASN A 103 -19.46 6.45 -0.36
C ASN A 103 -18.98 5.94 1.03
N THR A 104 -19.07 4.63 1.24
CA THR A 104 -18.71 3.97 2.49
C THR A 104 -17.73 2.83 2.24
N GLY A 105 -16.65 2.80 3.00
CA GLY A 105 -15.65 1.75 2.94
C GLY A 105 -15.63 0.88 4.19
N TRP A 106 -15.23 -0.37 4.02
CA TRP A 106 -14.92 -1.32 5.07
C TRP A 106 -13.52 -1.90 4.82
N VAL A 107 -12.73 -2.06 5.86
CA VAL A 107 -11.45 -2.78 5.80
C VAL A 107 -11.54 -3.97 6.71
N ASN A 108 -11.28 -5.16 6.17
CA ASN A 108 -11.10 -6.37 6.95
C ASN A 108 -9.61 -6.67 7.05
N VAL A 109 -9.17 -6.98 8.27
CA VAL A 109 -7.81 -7.42 8.56
C VAL A 109 -7.92 -8.89 8.99
N GLY A 110 -7.89 -9.79 8.01
CA GLY A 110 -7.93 -11.22 8.21
C GLY A 110 -6.54 -11.82 8.39
N THR A 111 -6.45 -12.85 9.22
CA THR A 111 -5.31 -13.78 9.30
C THR A 111 -5.73 -15.07 8.60
N ASP A 112 -4.96 -15.50 7.61
CA ASP A 112 -5.20 -16.77 6.88
C ASP A 112 -4.72 -17.98 7.67
#